data_AF-A0A7Y7EDK1-F1
#
_entry.id   AF-A0A7Y7EDK1-F1
#
_cell.length_a   1.000
_cell.length_b   1.000
_cell.length_c   1.000
_cell.angle_alpha   90.00
_cell.angle_beta   90.00
_cell.angle_gamma   90.00
#
_symmetry.space_group_name_H-M   'P 1'
#
loop_
_entity.id
_entity.type
_entity.pdbx_description
1 polymer ?
#
loop_
_entity_poly.entity_id
_entity_poly.type
_entity_poly.pdbx_seq_one_letter_code
_entity_poly.pdbx_strand_id
1 'polypeptide(L)'
;MSKTSRFIVVIIIILALAAWVIYPRMDEVLGTGSDAAAQASPAMTGPRVLPVSGMVVSPKLLENKVKVTGSILPNESLELKSEVSGLVTKIHFKEGQKVTKGTLLVSLKNDQLQAQREKLKFSRKLAQETERRQKL
;
A
#
# COMPACT_ATOMS: atom_id res chain seq x y z
N MET A 1 53.54 85.47 36.12
CA MET A 1 53.76 84.09 36.59
C MET A 1 53.04 83.91 37.92
N SER A 2 51.76 83.54 37.87
CA SER A 2 50.87 83.45 39.03
C SER A 2 51.16 82.18 39.82
N LYS A 3 51.22 82.31 41.16
CA LYS A 3 51.61 81.23 42.08
C LYS A 3 50.67 80.01 41.98
N THR A 4 49.46 80.20 41.44
CA THR A 4 48.44 79.17 41.22
C THR A 4 48.78 78.18 40.11
N SER A 5 49.34 78.62 38.96
CA SER A 5 49.75 77.68 37.89
C SER A 5 50.91 76.78 38.32
N ARG A 6 51.85 77.30 39.12
CA ARG A 6 52.95 76.48 39.67
C ARG A 6 52.42 75.44 40.66
N PHE A 7 51.41 75.78 41.45
CA PHE A 7 50.74 74.84 42.37
C PHE A 7 49.99 73.72 41.63
N ILE A 8 49.29 74.05 40.53
CA ILE A 8 48.58 73.04 39.71
C ILE A 8 49.57 72.08 39.04
N VAL A 9 50.69 72.58 38.52
CA VAL A 9 51.73 71.72 37.92
C VAL A 9 52.38 70.82 38.97
N VAL A 10 52.62 71.32 40.18
CA VAL A 10 53.15 70.52 41.30
C VAL A 10 52.14 69.44 41.74
N ILE A 11 50.85 69.74 41.80
CA ILE A 11 49.80 68.75 42.11
C ILE A 11 49.72 67.66 41.04
N ILE A 12 49.82 68.02 39.75
CA ILE A 12 49.82 67.05 38.65
C ILE A 12 51.06 66.17 38.69
N ILE A 13 52.24 66.73 39.00
CA ILE A 13 53.49 65.97 39.17
C ILE A 13 53.40 65.03 40.38
N ILE A 14 52.81 65.47 41.50
CA ILE A 14 52.59 64.63 42.69
C ILE A 14 51.60 63.50 42.38
N LEU A 15 50.53 63.76 41.62
CA LEU A 15 49.59 62.72 41.18
C LEU A 15 50.25 61.72 40.22
N ALA A 16 51.10 62.20 39.30
CA ALA A 16 51.86 61.34 38.39
C ALA A 16 52.90 60.48 39.15
N LEU A 17 53.58 61.05 40.15
CA LEU A 17 54.49 60.31 41.02
C LEU A 17 53.74 59.32 41.92
N ALA A 18 52.57 59.68 42.44
CA ALA A 18 51.73 58.76 43.21
C ALA A 18 51.24 57.59 42.34
N ALA A 19 50.79 57.86 41.11
CA ALA A 19 50.44 56.81 40.15
C ALA A 19 51.64 55.93 39.78
N TRP A 20 52.83 56.50 39.59
CA TRP A 20 54.06 55.73 39.32
C TRP A 20 54.50 54.89 40.53
N VAL A 21 54.30 55.37 41.76
CA VAL A 21 54.61 54.60 42.99
C VAL A 21 53.56 53.51 43.28
N ILE A 22 52.30 53.72 42.88
CA ILE A 22 51.19 52.80 43.12
C ILE A 22 51.03 51.74 42.01
N TYR A 23 51.33 52.07 40.75
CA TYR A 23 51.29 51.10 39.63
C TYR A 23 52.10 49.82 39.89
N PRO A 24 53.34 49.85 40.41
CA PRO A 24 54.11 48.62 40.64
C PRO A 24 53.61 47.80 41.84
N ARG A 25 52.73 48.35 42.70
CA ARG A 25 52.19 47.61 43.86
C ARG A 25 50.82 46.96 43.62
N MET A 26 50.19 47.21 42.47
CA MET A 26 48.89 46.60 42.14
C MET A 26 49.02 45.31 41.32
N ASP A 27 50.13 45.11 40.61
CA ASP A 27 50.42 43.86 39.88
C ASP A 27 50.83 42.71 40.83
N GLU A 28 51.47 43.01 41.97
CA GLU A 28 51.97 41.98 42.90
C GLU A 28 50.93 41.53 43.96
N VAL A 29 49.77 42.21 44.07
CA VAL A 29 48.75 41.94 45.13
C VAL A 29 47.38 41.53 44.58
N LEU A 30 47.23 41.40 43.26
CA LEU A 30 46.44 40.29 42.69
C LEU A 30 47.25 39.39 41.73
N GLY A 31 48.59 39.39 41.89
CA GLY A 31 49.51 38.32 41.51
C GLY A 31 49.80 38.13 40.02
N THR A 32 50.72 38.94 39.48
CA THR A 32 51.39 38.74 38.19
C THR A 32 52.39 37.59 38.17
N GLY A 33 52.37 36.84 37.06
CA GLY A 33 53.52 36.11 36.51
C GLY A 33 53.33 36.00 35.00
N SER A 34 54.19 36.62 34.22
CA SER A 34 54.18 36.59 32.75
C SER A 34 54.64 35.24 32.18
N ASP A 35 54.29 35.07 30.90
CA ASP A 35 54.90 34.20 29.89
C ASP A 35 54.39 32.75 29.73
N ALA A 36 53.61 32.63 28.64
CA ALA A 36 53.65 31.55 27.67
C ALA A 36 53.65 30.09 28.20
N ALA A 37 52.45 29.57 28.43
CA ALA A 37 52.08 28.24 27.95
C ALA A 37 50.56 28.11 27.97
N ALA A 38 49.98 27.71 26.84
CA ALA A 38 48.60 27.29 26.74
C ALA A 38 48.29 26.25 27.84
N GLN A 39 47.57 26.65 28.88
CA GLN A 39 47.00 25.73 29.85
C GLN A 39 45.54 25.55 29.52
N ALA A 40 45.29 24.38 28.95
CA ALA A 40 44.00 23.81 28.66
C ALA A 40 43.04 24.05 29.83
N SER A 41 41.88 24.65 29.53
CA SER A 41 40.71 24.51 30.39
C SER A 41 40.48 23.02 30.65
N PRO A 42 40.21 22.61 31.90
CA PRO A 42 39.98 21.22 32.22
C PRO A 42 38.84 20.72 31.34
N ALA A 43 39.16 19.75 30.49
CA ALA A 43 38.16 18.99 29.77
C ALA A 43 37.17 18.49 30.82
N MET A 44 35.91 18.91 30.69
CA MET A 44 34.81 18.21 31.33
C MET A 44 34.75 16.82 30.72
N THR A 45 35.59 15.91 31.23
CA THR A 45 35.51 14.48 30.98
C THR A 45 34.42 13.91 31.90
N GLY A 46 33.22 14.48 31.79
CA GLY A 46 32.01 13.75 32.13
C GLY A 46 31.74 12.78 30.97
N PRO A 47 31.33 11.54 31.22
CA PRO A 47 30.96 10.63 30.13
C PRO A 47 29.95 11.34 29.23
N ARG A 48 30.30 11.58 27.97
CA ARG A 48 29.37 12.11 26.97
C ARG A 48 28.36 11.00 26.69
N VAL A 49 27.30 10.94 27.48
CA VAL A 49 26.18 10.05 27.26
C VAL A 49 25.44 10.55 26.03
N LEU A 50 25.64 9.86 24.90
CA LEU A 50 24.83 10.06 23.72
C LEU A 50 23.46 9.45 24.00
N PRO A 51 22.37 10.25 24.07
CA PRO A 51 21.05 9.68 24.27
C PRO A 51 20.68 8.87 23.03
N VAL A 52 20.58 7.55 23.21
CA VAL A 52 20.14 6.62 22.17
C VAL A 52 18.73 6.17 22.49
N SER A 53 17.85 6.25 21.49
CA SER A 53 16.48 5.78 21.60
C SER A 53 16.40 4.37 21.06
N GLY A 54 16.01 3.41 21.91
CA GLY A 54 15.80 2.01 21.54
C GLY A 54 14.34 1.61 21.68
N MET A 55 13.92 0.61 20.91
CA MET A 55 12.61 -0.03 21.05
C MET A 55 12.82 -1.51 21.34
N VAL A 56 12.12 -2.03 22.35
CA VAL A 56 12.13 -3.47 22.67
C VAL A 56 11.20 -4.18 21.69
N VAL A 57 11.78 -4.94 20.76
CA VAL A 57 11.01 -5.77 19.83
C VAL A 57 10.59 -7.07 20.49
N SER A 58 9.32 -7.44 20.32
CA SER A 58 8.78 -8.71 20.79
C SER A 58 8.46 -9.63 19.61
N PRO A 59 8.70 -10.96 19.71
CA PRO A 59 8.35 -11.89 18.65
C PRO A 59 6.84 -11.88 18.42
N LYS A 60 6.41 -11.57 17.20
CA LYS A 60 5.02 -11.65 16.78
C LYS A 60 4.95 -12.54 15.54
N LEU A 61 3.95 -13.42 15.51
CA LEU A 61 3.72 -14.28 14.35
C LEU A 61 3.37 -13.40 13.14
N LEU A 62 4.22 -13.43 12.11
CA LEU A 62 4.00 -12.68 10.88
C LEU A 62 3.31 -13.61 9.87
N GLU A 63 1.99 -13.49 9.73
CA GLU A 63 1.25 -14.22 8.70
C GLU A 63 1.42 -13.51 7.35
N ASN A 64 2.23 -14.09 6.46
CA ASN A 64 2.44 -13.56 5.12
C ASN A 64 1.25 -13.94 4.21
N LYS A 65 0.20 -13.13 4.22
CA LYS A 65 -1.00 -13.34 3.40
C LYS A 65 -0.79 -12.78 2.00
N VAL A 66 -0.56 -13.66 1.03
CA VAL A 66 -0.54 -13.31 -0.39
C VAL A 66 -1.99 -13.12 -0.86
N LYS A 67 -2.36 -11.88 -1.17
CA LYS A 67 -3.66 -11.56 -1.76
C LYS A 67 -3.57 -11.72 -3.26
N VAL A 68 -4.22 -12.76 -3.79
CA VAL A 68 -4.33 -12.99 -5.23
C VAL A 68 -5.71 -12.53 -5.66
N THR A 69 -5.75 -11.63 -6.64
CA THR A 69 -6.98 -11.24 -7.33
C THR A 69 -7.13 -12.13 -8.55
N GLY A 70 -8.31 -12.74 -8.71
CA GLY A 70 -8.65 -13.56 -9.88
C GLY A 70 -10.05 -13.27 -10.36
N SER A 71 -10.37 -13.70 -11.58
CA SER A 71 -11.72 -13.66 -12.13
C SER A 71 -12.40 -15.02 -11.97
N ILE A 72 -13.71 -14.99 -11.77
CA ILE A 72 -14.53 -16.21 -11.76
C ILE A 72 -14.92 -16.50 -13.20
N LEU A 73 -14.59 -17.69 -13.68
CA LEU A 73 -15.06 -18.19 -14.96
C LEU A 73 -16.24 -19.15 -14.73
N PRO A 74 -17.25 -19.12 -15.61
CA PRO A 74 -18.31 -20.12 -15.57
C PRO A 74 -17.71 -21.51 -15.81
N ASN A 75 -18.21 -22.50 -15.08
CA ASN A 75 -17.78 -23.89 -15.26
C ASN A 75 -18.13 -24.38 -16.68
N GLU A 76 -19.29 -23.97 -17.20
CA GLU A 76 -19.77 -24.32 -18.54
C GLU A 76 -20.58 -23.14 -19.11
N SER A 77 -20.41 -22.88 -20.40
CA SER A 77 -21.19 -21.90 -21.15
C SER A 77 -21.54 -22.50 -22.51
N LEU A 78 -22.83 -22.61 -22.79
CA LEU A 78 -23.35 -23.22 -24.01
C LEU A 78 -24.35 -22.28 -24.69
N GLU A 79 -24.15 -22.07 -25.98
CA GLU A 79 -25.12 -21.40 -26.84
C GLU A 79 -26.06 -22.46 -27.44
N LEU A 80 -27.33 -22.44 -27.05
CA LEU A 80 -28.31 -23.42 -27.52
C LEU A 80 -28.90 -22.98 -28.86
N LYS A 81 -28.79 -23.85 -29.87
CA LYS A 81 -29.32 -23.64 -31.22
C LYS A 81 -30.32 -24.74 -31.55
N SER A 82 -31.29 -24.43 -32.40
CA SER A 82 -32.20 -25.46 -32.92
C SER A 82 -31.46 -26.36 -33.91
N GLU A 83 -31.58 -27.67 -33.74
CA GLU A 83 -31.04 -28.66 -34.68
C GLU A 83 -31.74 -28.61 -36.04
N VAL A 84 -33.01 -28.20 -36.05
CA VAL A 84 -33.83 -28.10 -37.26
C VAL A 84 -34.29 -26.67 -37.47
N SER A 85 -34.23 -26.22 -38.72
CA SER A 85 -34.82 -24.94 -39.12
C SER A 85 -36.34 -25.04 -39.03
N GLY A 86 -36.96 -24.14 -38.29
CA GLY A 86 -38.40 -24.13 -38.10
C GLY A 86 -38.89 -22.84 -37.46
N LEU A 87 -40.18 -22.57 -37.58
CA LEU A 87 -40.81 -21.42 -36.96
C LEU A 87 -41.02 -21.68 -35.47
N VAL A 88 -40.56 -20.76 -34.61
CA VAL A 88 -40.76 -20.85 -33.16
C VAL A 88 -42.23 -20.62 -32.84
N THR A 89 -42.86 -21.60 -32.19
CA THR A 89 -44.26 -21.51 -31.77
C THR A 89 -44.41 -20.99 -30.35
N LYS A 90 -43.50 -21.38 -29.44
CA LYS A 90 -43.52 -20.97 -28.04
C LYS A 90 -42.12 -20.90 -27.44
N ILE A 91 -41.92 -19.93 -26.57
CA ILE A 91 -40.74 -19.80 -25.69
C ILE A 91 -41.23 -20.06 -24.26
N HIS A 92 -40.61 -21.01 -23.56
CA HIS A 92 -41.06 -21.54 -22.27
C HIS A 92 -40.18 -21.09 -21.09
N PHE A 93 -39.23 -20.19 -21.35
CA PHE A 93 -38.36 -19.65 -20.31
C PHE A 93 -38.45 -18.13 -20.25
N LYS A 94 -38.11 -17.59 -19.08
CA LYS A 94 -37.89 -16.16 -18.85
C LYS A 94 -36.39 -15.89 -18.76
N GLU A 95 -35.99 -14.67 -19.11
CA GLU A 95 -34.60 -14.25 -18.97
C GLU A 95 -34.11 -14.39 -17.52
N GLY A 96 -32.89 -14.92 -17.35
CA GLY A 96 -32.31 -15.19 -16.03
C GLY A 96 -32.90 -16.40 -15.27
N GLN A 97 -33.85 -17.13 -15.85
CA GLN A 97 -34.44 -18.30 -15.22
C GLN A 97 -33.44 -19.47 -15.12
N LYS A 98 -33.35 -20.08 -13.94
CA LYS A 98 -32.63 -21.34 -13.76
C LYS A 98 -33.41 -22.48 -14.42
N VAL A 99 -32.74 -23.23 -15.29
CA VAL A 99 -33.30 -24.38 -16.01
C VAL A 99 -32.46 -25.62 -15.75
N THR A 100 -33.08 -26.79 -15.73
CA THR A 100 -32.40 -28.08 -15.54
C THR A 100 -32.32 -28.85 -16.85
N LYS A 101 -31.42 -29.83 -16.92
CA LYS A 101 -31.26 -30.69 -18.09
C LYS A 101 -32.59 -31.36 -18.46
N GLY A 102 -32.98 -31.26 -19.73
CA GLY A 102 -34.23 -31.81 -20.26
C GLY A 102 -35.43 -30.86 -20.18
N THR A 103 -35.28 -29.65 -19.64
CA THR A 103 -36.34 -28.65 -19.66
C THR A 103 -36.60 -28.19 -21.09
N LEU A 104 -37.87 -28.17 -21.50
CA LEU A 104 -38.28 -27.62 -22.79
C LEU A 104 -38.13 -26.10 -22.77
N LEU A 105 -37.23 -25.56 -23.59
CA LEU A 105 -37.00 -24.11 -23.67
C LEU A 105 -37.78 -23.48 -24.80
N VAL A 106 -37.76 -24.10 -25.99
CA VAL A 106 -38.37 -23.57 -27.20
C VAL A 106 -39.12 -24.69 -27.90
N SER A 107 -40.33 -24.39 -28.36
CA SER A 107 -41.09 -25.28 -29.25
C SER A 107 -41.05 -24.73 -30.67
N LEU A 108 -40.77 -25.61 -31.62
CA LEU A 108 -40.82 -25.31 -33.04
C LEU A 108 -42.06 -25.94 -33.66
N LYS A 109 -42.58 -25.31 -34.72
CA LYS A 109 -43.69 -25.86 -35.50
C LYS A 109 -43.24 -27.14 -36.20
N ASN A 110 -43.91 -28.26 -35.94
CA ASN A 110 -43.49 -29.57 -36.41
C ASN A 110 -44.59 -30.37 -37.15
N ASP A 111 -45.65 -29.71 -37.61
CA ASP A 111 -46.81 -30.34 -38.27
C ASP A 111 -46.41 -31.24 -39.45
N GLN A 112 -45.53 -30.75 -40.33
CA GLN A 112 -45.05 -31.53 -41.47
C GLN A 112 -44.23 -32.75 -41.03
N LEU A 113 -43.38 -32.60 -40.01
CA LEU A 113 -42.60 -33.70 -39.46
C LEU A 113 -43.51 -34.74 -38.80
N GLN A 114 -44.57 -34.32 -38.11
CA GLN A 114 -45.55 -35.24 -37.55
C GLN A 114 -46.28 -36.03 -38.65
N ALA A 115 -46.76 -35.35 -39.71
CA ALA A 115 -47.42 -36.01 -40.83
C ALA A 115 -46.49 -37.02 -41.54
N GLN A 116 -45.22 -36.67 -41.75
CA GLN A 116 -44.23 -37.60 -42.31
C GLN A 116 -44.03 -38.81 -41.39
N ARG A 117 -43.90 -38.60 -40.09
CA ARG A 117 -43.75 -39.70 -39.12
C ARG A 117 -44.95 -40.64 -39.14
N GLU A 118 -46.17 -40.13 -39.24
CA GLU A 118 -47.38 -40.95 -39.33
C GLU A 118 -47.40 -41.77 -40.62
N LYS A 119 -47.11 -41.14 -41.77
CA LYS A 119 -46.99 -41.84 -43.05
C LYS A 119 -45.99 -42.99 -42.98
N LEU A 120 -44.81 -42.75 -42.40
CA LEU A 120 -43.78 -43.78 -42.24
C LEU A 120 -44.22 -44.90 -41.27
N LYS A 121 -44.94 -44.57 -40.20
CA LYS A 121 -45.52 -45.57 -39.29
C LYS A 121 -46.52 -46.48 -40.00
N PHE A 122 -47.41 -45.92 -40.81
CA PHE A 122 -48.38 -46.72 -41.58
C PHE A 122 -47.69 -47.60 -42.63
N SER A 123 -46.71 -47.05 -43.35
CA SER A 123 -45.90 -47.82 -44.31
C SER A 123 -45.18 -48.98 -43.63
N ARG A 124 -44.54 -48.73 -42.48
CA ARG A 124 -43.90 -49.77 -41.67
C ARG A 124 -44.89 -50.84 -41.22
N LYS A 125 -46.07 -50.43 -40.73
CA LYS A 125 -47.11 -51.37 -40.28
C LYS A 125 -47.58 -52.25 -41.43
N LEU A 126 -47.84 -51.66 -42.61
CA LEU A 126 -48.23 -52.42 -43.79
C LEU A 126 -47.16 -53.42 -44.20
N ALA A 127 -45.89 -53.01 -44.22
CA ALA A 127 -44.77 -53.90 -44.53
C ALA A 127 -44.65 -55.07 -43.53
N GLN A 128 -44.81 -54.80 -42.23
CA GLN A 128 -44.80 -55.83 -41.19
C GLN A 128 -45.97 -56.82 -41.34
N GLU A 129 -47.16 -56.33 -41.68
CA GLU A 129 -48.31 -57.20 -41.98
C GLU A 129 -48.05 -58.06 -43.22
N THR A 130 -47.45 -57.51 -44.27
CA THR A 130 -47.09 -58.29 -45.47
C THR A 130 -46.01 -59.34 -45.17
N GLU A 131 -44.99 -59.00 -44.39
CA GLU A 131 -43.94 -59.95 -44.00
C GLU A 131 -44.52 -61.07 -43.14
N ARG A 132 -45.36 -60.74 -42.15
CA ARG A 132 -46.04 -61.73 -41.29
C ARG A 132 -46.87 -62.70 -42.12
N ARG A 133 -47.53 -62.20 -43.17
CA ARG A 133 -48.31 -63.03 -44.12
C ARG A 133 -47.43 -63.91 -45.00
N GLN A 134 -46.21 -63.48 -45.35
CA GLN A 134 -45.28 -64.26 -46.19
C GLN A 134 -44.54 -65.36 -45.42
N LYS A 135 -44.43 -65.24 -44.09
CA LYS A 135 -43.75 -66.21 -43.21
C LYS A 135 -44.67 -67.29 -42.63
N LEU A 136 -45.99 -67.16 -42.82
CA LEU A 136 -47.00 -68.18 -42.50
C LEU A 136 -47.17 -69.13 -43.69
#